data_AF-A0A5P2CV29-F1
#
_entry.id   AF-A0A5P2CV29-F1
#
_cell.length_a   1.000
_cell.length_b   1.000
_cell.length_c   1.000
_cell.angle_alpha   90.00
_cell.angle_beta   90.00
_cell.angle_gamma   90.00
#
_symmetry.space_group_name_H-M   'P 1'
#
loop_
_entity.id
_entity.type
_entity.pdbx_description
1 polymer ?
#
loop_
_entity_poly.entity_id
_entity_poly.type
_entity_poly.pdbx_seq_one_letter_code
_entity_poly.pdbx_strand_id
1 'polypeptide(L)'
;MGMSSGERLRAAVAALMRLTGDTQASLAAVLGVDQTQVSRRQSGTAAWSLDDCDAIAAHYGIDVLDLLAGPTRACDALPADHRRTVPSRRAAADEPKGATR
;
A
#
# COMPACT_ATOMS: atom_id res chain seq x y z
N MET A 1 0.97 26.27 -1.62
CA MET A 1 0.79 25.49 -2.87
C MET A 1 0.35 24.09 -2.49
N GLY A 2 -0.72 23.57 -3.08
CA GLY A 2 -1.19 22.21 -2.82
C GLY A 2 -0.24 21.17 -3.41
N MET A 3 -0.34 19.94 -2.91
CA MET A 3 0.42 18.79 -3.41
C MET A 3 0.15 18.57 -4.91
N SER A 4 1.19 18.34 -5.70
CA SER A 4 1.06 17.95 -7.11
C SER A 4 0.46 16.53 -7.24
N SER A 5 -0.10 16.19 -8.40
CA SER A 5 -0.61 14.84 -8.65
C SER A 5 0.48 13.77 -8.52
N GLY A 6 1.70 14.06 -8.99
CA GLY A 6 2.83 13.15 -8.85
C GLY A 6 3.30 12.97 -7.40
N GLU A 7 3.22 14.00 -6.56
CA GLU A 7 3.46 13.86 -5.12
C GLU A 7 2.36 13.05 -4.42
N ARG A 8 1.09 13.28 -4.77
CA ARG A 8 -0.04 12.50 -4.23
C ARG A 8 0.11 11.01 -4.53
N LEU A 9 0.41 10.67 -5.78
CA LEU A 9 0.61 9.29 -6.21
C LEU A 9 1.76 8.63 -5.44
N ARG A 10 2.92 9.29 -5.34
CA ARG A 10 4.08 8.74 -4.60
C ARG A 10 3.78 8.54 -3.12
N ALA A 11 3.04 9.46 -2.50
CA ALA A 11 2.60 9.34 -1.12
C ALA A 11 1.61 8.18 -0.94
N ALA A 12 0.67 8.00 -1.86
CA ALA A 12 -0.28 6.89 -1.85
C ALA A 12 0.42 5.54 -1.99
N VAL A 13 1.30 5.39 -2.98
CA VAL A 13 2.10 4.17 -3.18
C VAL A 13 2.93 3.86 -1.94
N ALA A 14 3.59 4.85 -1.34
CA ALA A 14 4.38 4.64 -0.12
C ALA A 14 3.52 4.19 1.09
N ALA A 15 2.30 4.73 1.22
CA ALA A 15 1.37 4.35 2.28
C ALA A 15 0.85 2.91 2.10
N LEU A 16 0.47 2.55 0.87
CA LEU A 16 0.02 1.21 0.53
C LEU A 16 1.12 0.17 0.79
N MET A 17 2.34 0.42 0.30
CA MET A 17 3.48 -0.46 0.55
C MET A 17 3.75 -0.68 2.04
N ARG A 18 3.62 0.39 2.85
CA ARG A 18 3.76 0.27 4.31
C ARG A 18 2.66 -0.59 4.91
N LEU A 19 1.42 -0.44 4.44
CA LEU A 19 0.23 -1.09 4.99
C LEU A 19 0.12 -2.56 4.58
N THR A 20 0.53 -2.94 3.36
CA THR A 20 0.57 -4.33 2.88
C THR A 20 1.87 -5.03 3.26
N GLY A 21 2.94 -4.26 3.44
CA GLY A 21 4.29 -4.78 3.62
C GLY A 21 5.06 -5.02 2.32
N ASP A 22 4.54 -4.54 1.20
CA ASP A 22 5.21 -4.57 -0.08
C ASP A 22 6.52 -3.77 -0.09
N THR A 23 7.43 -4.21 -0.95
CA THR A 23 8.73 -3.59 -1.18
C THR A 23 8.75 -2.99 -2.58
N GLN A 24 9.72 -2.10 -2.86
CA GLN A 24 9.86 -1.58 -4.22
C GLN A 24 10.17 -2.71 -5.22
N ALA A 25 10.80 -3.80 -4.76
CA ALA A 25 11.07 -4.97 -5.59
C ALA A 25 9.80 -5.78 -5.90
N SER A 26 8.90 -5.98 -4.93
CA SER A 26 7.61 -6.64 -5.20
C SER A 26 6.77 -5.81 -6.16
N LEU A 27 6.73 -4.48 -5.97
CA LEU A 27 6.02 -3.59 -6.88
C LEU A 27 6.65 -3.57 -8.28
N ALA A 28 7.98 -3.64 -8.38
CA ALA A 28 8.67 -3.72 -9.67
C ALA A 28 8.30 -4.99 -10.44
N ALA A 29 8.17 -6.13 -9.75
CA ALA A 29 7.73 -7.39 -10.35
C ALA A 29 6.31 -7.30 -10.93
N VAL A 30 5.39 -6.64 -10.21
CA VAL A 30 4.01 -6.38 -10.69
C VAL A 30 4.02 -5.54 -11.97
N LEU A 31 4.87 -4.52 -12.00
CA LEU A 31 4.98 -3.56 -13.11
C LEU A 31 5.81 -4.10 -14.29
N GLY A 32 6.49 -5.24 -14.14
CA GLY A 32 7.41 -5.76 -15.15
C GLY A 32 8.64 -4.88 -15.37
N VAL A 33 9.07 -4.13 -14.35
CA VAL A 33 10.23 -3.21 -14.42
C VAL A 33 11.29 -3.58 -13.39
N ASP A 34 12.41 -2.87 -13.42
CA ASP A 34 13.46 -3.00 -12.41
C ASP A 34 13.15 -2.16 -11.16
N GLN A 35 13.58 -2.63 -9.98
CA GLN A 35 13.39 -1.91 -8.71
C GLN A 35 14.00 -0.50 -8.73
N THR A 36 15.10 -0.29 -9.47
CA THR A 36 15.72 1.03 -9.67
C THR A 36 14.77 1.99 -10.36
N GLN A 37 13.95 1.51 -11.30
CA GLN A 37 12.94 2.34 -11.98
C GLN A 37 11.84 2.76 -11.00
N VAL A 38 11.36 1.85 -10.17
CA VAL A 38 10.40 2.17 -9.09
C VAL A 38 11.00 3.16 -8.09
N SER A 39 12.27 3.00 -7.72
CA SER A 39 12.99 3.93 -6.84
C SER A 39 13.07 5.36 -7.42
N ARG A 40 13.40 5.48 -8.72
CA ARG A 40 13.41 6.77 -9.43
C ARG A 40 12.02 7.41 -9.45
N ARG A 41 10.98 6.63 -9.71
CA ARG A 41 9.59 7.11 -9.68
C ARG A 41 9.16 7.54 -8.27
N GLN A 42 9.50 6.78 -7.23
CA GLN A 42 9.18 7.16 -5.83
C GLN A 42 9.95 8.39 -5.34
N SER A 43 11.19 8.60 -5.81
CA SER A 43 11.95 9.83 -5.54
C SER A 43 11.49 11.04 -6.36
N GLY A 44 10.64 10.83 -7.36
CA GLY A 44 10.14 11.88 -8.26
C GLY A 44 11.13 12.28 -9.35
N THR A 45 12.19 11.50 -9.56
CA THR A 45 13.16 11.70 -10.65
C THR A 45 12.71 11.09 -11.98
N ALA A 46 11.67 10.26 -11.95
CA ALA A 46 10.95 9.76 -13.11
C ALA A 46 9.44 9.86 -12.88
N ALA A 47 8.68 10.06 -13.96
CA ALA A 47 7.23 10.06 -13.90
C ALA A 47 6.66 8.64 -13.85
N TRP A 48 5.49 8.50 -13.23
CA TRP A 48 4.62 7.34 -13.37
C TRP A 48 3.78 7.49 -14.65
N SER A 49 3.70 6.44 -15.47
CA SER A 49 2.73 6.42 -16.58
C SER A 49 1.32 6.14 -16.05
N LEU A 50 0.30 6.37 -16.88
CA LEU A 50 -1.07 5.98 -16.53
C LEU A 50 -1.21 4.45 -16.46
N ASP A 51 -0.55 3.71 -17.36
CA ASP A 51 -0.52 2.24 -17.29
C ASP A 51 0.09 1.72 -15.97
N ASP A 52 1.12 2.40 -15.45
CA ASP A 52 1.66 2.06 -14.13
C ASP A 52 0.62 2.30 -13.02
N CYS A 53 -0.17 3.38 -13.12
CA CYS A 53 -1.21 3.69 -12.14
C CYS A 53 -2.30 2.61 -12.14
N ASP A 54 -2.74 2.17 -13.32
CA ASP A 54 -3.72 1.11 -13.48
C ASP A 54 -3.19 -0.22 -12.92
N ALA A 55 -1.94 -0.58 -13.22
CA ALA A 55 -1.31 -1.79 -12.71
C ALA A 55 -1.14 -1.77 -11.17
N ILE A 56 -0.77 -0.62 -10.60
CA ILE A 56 -0.70 -0.43 -9.14
C ILE A 56 -2.09 -0.60 -8.51
N ALA A 57 -3.11 0.07 -9.06
CA ALA A 57 -4.48 0.02 -8.56
C ALA A 57 -5.02 -1.43 -8.58
N ALA A 58 -4.80 -2.14 -9.69
CA ALA A 58 -5.15 -3.54 -9.83
C ALA A 58 -4.44 -4.45 -8.81
N HIS A 59 -3.14 -4.25 -8.57
CA HIS A 59 -2.38 -5.03 -7.58
C HIS A 59 -2.92 -4.87 -6.15
N TYR A 60 -3.33 -3.65 -5.78
CA TYR A 60 -3.92 -3.40 -4.47
C TYR A 60 -5.43 -3.65 -4.40
N GLY A 61 -6.07 -4.01 -5.52
CA GLY A 61 -7.51 -4.22 -5.59
C GLY A 61 -8.34 -2.96 -5.30
N ILE A 62 -7.86 -1.79 -5.71
CA ILE A 62 -8.53 -0.48 -5.53
C ILE A 62 -8.82 0.18 -6.89
N ASP A 63 -9.69 1.19 -6.90
CA ASP A 63 -9.92 2.03 -8.09
C ASP A 63 -8.74 2.99 -8.32
N VAL A 64 -8.38 3.24 -9.58
CA VAL A 64 -7.27 4.14 -9.93
C VAL A 64 -7.53 5.60 -9.50
N LEU A 65 -8.78 6.04 -9.45
CA LEU A 65 -9.12 7.38 -8.95
C LEU A 65 -8.97 7.45 -7.43
N ASP A 66 -9.22 6.36 -6.70
CA ASP A 66 -8.94 6.29 -5.27
C ASP A 66 -7.43 6.35 -4.98
N LEU A 67 -6.61 5.74 -5.84
CA LEU A 67 -5.15 5.87 -5.80
C LEU A 67 -4.70 7.33 -6.02
N LEU A 68 -5.22 7.99 -7.05
CA LEU A 68 -4.83 9.34 -7.45
C LEU A 68 -5.39 10.45 -6.52
N ALA A 69 -6.48 10.16 -5.80
CA ALA A 69 -7.03 11.03 -4.76
C ALA A 69 -6.06 11.21 -3.57
N GLY A 70 -5.14 10.26 -3.38
CA GLY A 70 -4.04 10.37 -2.42
C GLY A 70 -4.05 9.29 -1.33
N PRO A 71 -3.09 9.36 -0.38
CA PRO A 71 -2.79 8.26 0.53
C PRO A 71 -3.95 7.87 1.45
N THR A 72 -4.72 8.83 1.96
CA THR A 72 -5.86 8.52 2.83
C THR A 72 -6.90 7.69 2.08
N ARG A 73 -7.31 8.17 0.91
CA ARG A 73 -8.36 7.51 0.11
C ARG A 73 -7.92 6.12 -0.36
N ALA A 74 -6.68 5.98 -0.81
CA ALA A 74 -6.12 4.70 -1.23
C ALA A 74 -6.10 3.67 -0.10
N CYS A 75 -5.71 4.07 1.12
CA CYS A 75 -5.70 3.18 2.29
C CYS A 75 -7.12 2.80 2.76
N ASP A 76 -8.08 3.71 2.64
CA ASP A 76 -9.49 3.46 2.98
C ASP A 76 -10.12 2.46 2.01
N ALA A 77 -9.82 2.59 0.71
CA ALA A 77 -10.30 1.68 -0.34
C ALA A 77 -9.65 0.29 -0.30
N LEU A 78 -8.51 0.14 0.38
CA LEU A 78 -7.76 -1.12 0.42
C LEU A 78 -8.60 -2.27 1.03
N PRO A 79 -8.76 -3.40 0.34
CA PRO A 79 -9.45 -4.57 0.88
C PRO A 79 -8.81 -5.10 2.17
N ALA A 80 -9.64 -5.62 3.08
CA ALA A 80 -9.16 -6.13 4.37
C ALA A 80 -8.11 -7.24 4.25
N ASP A 81 -8.25 -8.12 3.24
CA ASP A 81 -7.32 -9.23 3.00
C ASP A 81 -5.93 -8.78 2.53
N HIS A 82 -5.82 -7.56 1.97
CA HIS A 82 -4.54 -7.00 1.53
C HIS A 82 -3.79 -6.27 2.65
N ARG A 83 -4.48 -5.91 3.74
CA ARG A 83 -3.82 -5.31 4.90
C ARG A 83 -2.94 -6.39 5.53
N ARG A 84 -1.69 -6.04 5.81
CA ARG A 84 -0.77 -6.92 6.53
C ARG A 84 -1.50 -7.39 7.78
N THR A 85 -1.81 -8.68 7.86
CA THR A 85 -2.48 -9.28 9.01
C THR A 85 -1.52 -9.18 10.19
N VAL A 86 -1.55 -8.06 10.89
CA VAL A 86 -0.95 -7.94 12.21
C VAL A 86 -1.76 -8.91 13.08
N PRO A 87 -1.16 -9.94 13.71
CA PRO A 87 -1.89 -10.77 14.65
C PRO A 87 -2.48 -9.84 15.71
N SER A 88 -3.80 -9.71 15.72
CA SER A 88 -4.50 -8.90 16.69
C SER A 88 -4.14 -9.45 18.08
N ARG A 89 -3.45 -8.66 18.90
CA ARG A 89 -3.08 -8.99 20.29
C ARG A 89 -4.31 -9.00 21.22
N ARG A 90 -5.48 -9.43 20.74
CA ARG A 90 -6.73 -9.52 21.50
C ARG A 90 -7.17 -10.95 21.80
N ALA A 91 -6.44 -11.98 21.36
CA ALA A 91 -6.80 -13.38 21.62
C ALA A 91 -6.06 -14.04 22.82
N ALA A 92 -5.23 -13.30 23.56
CA ALA A 92 -4.39 -13.87 24.64
C ALA A 92 -4.83 -13.45 26.06
N ALA A 93 -6.07 -13.00 26.25
CA ALA A 93 -6.59 -12.63 27.56
C ALA A 93 -8.01 -13.17 27.77
N ASP A 94 -8.20 -14.47 27.53
CA ASP A 94 -9.33 -15.21 28.07
C ASP A 94 -8.87 -16.64 28.41
N GLU A 95 -8.00 -16.74 29.43
CA GLU A 95 -7.86 -17.99 30.18
C GLU A 95 -8.26 -17.68 31.64
N PRO A 96 -9.44 -18.15 32.11
CA PRO A 96 -9.78 -18.09 33.52
C PRO A 96 -8.94 -19.14 34.27
N LYS A 97 -7.97 -18.68 35.04
CA LYS A 97 -7.13 -19.51 35.89
C LYS A 97 -7.87 -19.88 37.17
N GLY A 98 -8.26 -21.14 37.28
CA GLY A 98 -8.21 -21.90 38.55
C GLY A 98 -9.47 -21.94 39.40
N ALA A 99 -10.29 -22.96 39.17
CA ALA A 99 -10.97 -23.66 40.26
C ALA A 99 -9.96 -24.61 40.90
N THR A 100 -9.62 -24.39 42.17
CA THR A 100 -9.04 -25.43 43.03
C THR A 100 -9.81 -25.46 44.34
N ARG A 101 -10.19 -26.68 44.66
CA ARG A 101 -10.99 -27.23 45.74
C ARG A 101 -10.46 -26.96 47.14
#